data_AF-A0A6H1ZUS0-F1
#
_entry.id   AF-A0A6H1ZUS0-F1
#
_cell.length_a   1.000
_cell.length_b   1.000
_cell.length_c   1.000
_cell.angle_alpha   90.00
_cell.angle_beta   90.00
_cell.angle_gamma   90.00
#
_symmetry.space_group_name_H-M   'P 1'
#
loop_
_entity.id
_entity.type
_entity.pdbx_description
1 polymer ?
#
loop_
_entity_poly.entity_id
_entity_poly.type
_entity_poly.pdbx_seq_one_letter_code
_entity_poly.pdbx_strand_id
1 'polypeptide(L)'
;MPVHHTKPASAAVHPSGWAALPSGVEITRLPLVDDDHTGLFARLTYAEALSVAAKLGASLPTVDQLQEVHRIGLVLVPYLGTPSAETAIEHSERHDADVFRQLGLASWDSKLPVCNAGKHWIAGAPAARSRLMGWWKTDGTLWQPPQVAHNREHFDDGTTTILVRDIGAADTDRSPVAWNDGLDLEDASLGERCLAWLGYQGMLGIKTIPGPEHDPRILSYSKHCRRRGTFLGVDHDGLPLWRGGGPLRLGRDEDPWCAATASETLRRVLRPGEKPPHGLRVSVRELCEDARAALTLREPGYLPLPGDLAILGRAGENPVHGGRGHVRRVILVDGERYNGLGGNEGKRIQVGWHSLANHVAWIRYPR
;
A
#
# COMPACT_ATOMS: atom_id res chain seq x y z
N MET A 1 -8.28 43.05 -3.98
CA MET A 1 -7.02 42.48 -3.47
C MET A 1 -6.72 41.24 -4.30
N PRO A 2 -5.44 40.88 -4.53
CA PRO A 2 -5.10 39.72 -5.35
C PRO A 2 -5.65 38.44 -4.72
N VAL A 3 -6.19 37.57 -5.57
CA VAL A 3 -6.63 36.23 -5.17
C VAL A 3 -5.39 35.41 -4.80
N HIS A 4 -5.42 34.71 -3.66
CA HIS A 4 -4.39 33.73 -3.37
C HIS A 4 -4.67 32.44 -4.13
N HIS A 5 -3.84 32.20 -5.14
CA HIS A 5 -3.91 31.04 -6.01
C HIS A 5 -2.50 30.45 -6.12
N THR A 6 -2.35 29.24 -5.59
CA THR A 6 -1.11 28.49 -5.64
C THR A 6 -0.94 27.85 -7.01
N LYS A 7 0.23 28.00 -7.62
CA LYS A 7 0.55 27.28 -8.85
C LYS A 7 0.71 25.79 -8.54
N PRO A 8 0.22 24.88 -9.40
CA PRO A 8 0.40 23.43 -9.19
C PRO A 8 1.85 22.98 -8.99
N ALA A 9 2.81 23.70 -9.59
CA ALA A 9 4.23 23.43 -9.43
C ALA A 9 4.77 23.74 -8.01
N SER A 10 4.17 24.73 -7.34
CA SER A 10 4.56 25.25 -6.02
C SER A 10 3.80 24.56 -4.88
N ALA A 11 2.83 23.68 -5.19
CA ALA A 11 2.13 22.91 -4.17
C ALA A 11 2.96 21.70 -3.73
N ALA A 12 3.22 21.60 -2.43
CA ALA A 12 4.03 20.52 -1.84
C ALA A 12 3.37 19.89 -0.61
N VAL A 13 3.81 18.69 -0.23
CA VAL A 13 3.37 18.04 1.01
C VAL A 13 3.98 18.78 2.20
N HIS A 14 3.15 19.16 3.19
CA HIS A 14 3.65 19.79 4.42
C HIS A 14 4.73 18.91 5.09
N PRO A 15 5.81 19.47 5.66
CA PRO A 15 6.91 18.70 6.27
C PRO A 15 6.50 17.71 7.37
N SER A 16 5.35 17.92 8.01
CA SER A 16 4.75 16.95 8.94
C SER A 16 4.39 15.62 8.26
N GLY A 17 4.34 15.52 6.94
CA GLY A 17 4.21 14.26 6.20
C GLY A 17 2.81 13.63 6.24
N TRP A 18 2.77 12.30 6.33
CA TRP A 18 1.56 11.49 6.14
C TRP A 18 1.20 10.71 7.41
N ALA A 19 -0.09 10.53 7.68
CA ALA A 19 -0.62 9.68 8.75
C ALA A 19 -1.42 8.51 8.18
N ALA A 20 -1.21 7.32 8.71
CA ALA A 20 -2.00 6.14 8.38
C ALA A 20 -3.43 6.26 8.91
N LEU A 21 -4.39 5.90 8.07
CA LEU A 21 -5.80 5.75 8.42
C LEU A 21 -6.13 4.26 8.60
N PRO A 22 -7.02 3.89 9.54
CA PRO A 22 -7.52 2.51 9.70
C PRO A 22 -8.07 1.87 8.41
N SER A 23 -8.59 2.66 7.46
CA SER A 23 -9.00 2.20 6.13
C SER A 23 -7.87 1.64 5.25
N GLY A 24 -6.61 1.75 5.69
CA GLY A 24 -5.45 1.18 4.98
C GLY A 24 -4.81 2.11 3.95
N VAL A 25 -5.11 3.41 4.04
CA VAL A 25 -4.46 4.49 3.26
C VAL A 25 -3.66 5.39 4.21
N GLU A 26 -2.76 6.19 3.66
CA GLU A 26 -2.19 7.35 4.34
C GLU A 26 -2.87 8.63 3.86
N ILE A 27 -2.95 9.64 4.73
CA ILE A 27 -3.43 10.98 4.40
C ILE A 27 -2.39 12.03 4.82
N THR A 28 -2.28 13.15 4.11
CA THR A 28 -1.42 14.25 4.55
C THR A 28 -1.86 14.74 5.94
N ARG A 29 -0.90 14.98 6.84
CA ARG A 29 -1.21 15.38 8.23
C ARG A 29 -1.81 16.77 8.32
N LEU A 30 -1.42 17.63 7.38
CA LEU A 30 -1.95 18.97 7.16
C LEU A 30 -2.30 19.13 5.68
N PRO A 31 -3.00 20.20 5.28
CA PRO A 31 -3.10 20.57 3.89
C PRO A 31 -1.73 20.75 3.23
N LEU A 32 -1.70 20.62 1.90
CA LEU A 32 -0.54 20.97 1.08
C LEU A 32 -0.11 22.42 1.36
N VAL A 33 1.17 22.71 1.21
CA VAL A 33 1.74 24.06 1.38
C VAL A 33 1.97 24.73 0.04
N ASP A 34 1.95 26.06 0.04
CA ASP A 34 2.39 26.88 -1.08
C ASP A 34 3.86 27.26 -0.89
N ASP A 35 4.76 26.65 -1.67
CA ASP A 35 6.21 26.93 -1.60
C ASP A 35 6.56 28.35 -2.06
N ASP A 36 5.69 29.02 -2.85
CA ASP A 36 5.89 30.42 -3.24
C ASP A 36 5.50 31.38 -2.09
N HIS A 37 4.72 30.92 -1.11
CA HIS A 37 4.22 31.71 0.03
C HIS A 37 4.44 30.99 1.36
N THR A 38 5.65 31.17 1.92
CA THR A 38 6.06 30.55 3.20
C THR A 38 4.99 30.69 4.29
N GLY A 39 4.57 29.55 4.85
CA GLY A 39 3.62 29.50 5.95
C GLY A 39 2.16 29.49 5.54
N LEU A 40 1.85 29.47 4.24
CA LEU A 40 0.48 29.33 3.74
C LEU A 40 0.23 27.91 3.19
N PHE A 41 -1.02 27.46 3.31
CA PHE A 41 -1.50 26.27 2.63
C PHE A 41 -1.82 26.57 1.16
N ALA A 42 -1.65 25.57 0.32
CA ALA A 42 -1.93 25.66 -1.11
C ALA A 42 -3.43 25.92 -1.37
N ARG A 43 -3.72 26.96 -2.15
CA ARG A 43 -5.06 27.32 -2.63
C ARG A 43 -5.16 26.94 -4.11
N LEU A 44 -5.72 25.77 -4.38
CA LEU A 44 -5.84 25.17 -5.72
C LEU A 44 -7.30 25.12 -6.14
N THR A 45 -7.56 25.22 -7.44
CA THR A 45 -8.84 24.75 -8.00
C THR A 45 -8.96 23.23 -7.89
N TYR A 46 -10.15 22.68 -8.16
CA TYR A 46 -10.34 21.22 -8.18
C TYR A 46 -9.52 20.55 -9.30
N ALA A 47 -9.45 21.16 -10.49
CA ALA A 47 -8.64 20.63 -11.60
C ALA A 47 -7.17 20.55 -11.23
N GLU A 48 -6.64 21.61 -10.60
CA GLU A 48 -5.25 21.67 -10.17
C GLU A 48 -4.96 20.73 -9.02
N ALA A 49 -5.87 20.61 -8.04
CA ALA A 49 -5.74 19.66 -6.95
C ALA A 49 -5.67 18.20 -7.45
N LEU A 50 -6.46 17.85 -8.47
CA LEU A 50 -6.35 16.55 -9.15
C LEU A 50 -5.00 16.37 -9.85
N SER A 51 -4.50 17.41 -10.53
CA SER A 51 -3.19 17.37 -11.19
C SER A 51 -2.04 17.21 -10.19
N VAL A 52 -2.08 17.91 -9.06
CA VAL A 52 -1.09 17.82 -7.98
C VAL A 52 -1.17 16.45 -7.31
N ALA A 53 -2.38 15.93 -7.07
CA ALA A 53 -2.56 14.59 -6.54
C ALA A 53 -1.92 13.53 -7.44
N ALA A 54 -2.16 13.60 -8.75
CA ALA A 54 -1.56 12.69 -9.72
C ALA A 54 -0.02 12.80 -9.75
N LYS A 55 0.53 14.03 -9.74
CA LYS A 55 1.98 14.29 -9.66
C LYS A 55 2.63 13.63 -8.44
N LEU A 56 1.91 13.61 -7.30
CA LEU A 56 2.40 13.08 -6.03
C LEU A 56 2.07 11.59 -5.80
N GLY A 57 1.58 10.87 -6.83
CA GLY A 57 1.19 9.46 -6.70
C GLY A 57 0.05 9.26 -5.70
N ALA A 58 -0.83 10.24 -5.56
CA ALA A 58 -1.89 10.32 -4.57
C ALA A 58 -3.25 10.58 -5.24
N SER A 59 -4.28 10.74 -4.42
CA SER A 59 -5.64 11.09 -4.85
C SER A 59 -6.29 12.03 -3.83
N LEU A 60 -7.39 12.69 -4.22
CA LEU A 60 -8.23 13.43 -3.28
C LEU A 60 -8.94 12.44 -2.33
N PRO A 61 -9.16 12.80 -1.06
CA PRO A 61 -9.86 11.91 -0.12
C PRO A 61 -11.31 11.68 -0.51
N THR A 62 -11.86 10.54 -0.11
CA THR A 62 -13.30 10.28 -0.11
C THR A 62 -13.97 10.90 1.11
N VAL A 63 -15.31 10.93 1.12
CA VAL A 63 -16.09 11.35 2.30
C VAL A 63 -15.77 10.48 3.51
N ASP A 64 -15.69 9.17 3.34
CA ASP A 64 -15.44 8.22 4.44
C ASP A 64 -14.04 8.41 5.04
N GLN A 65 -13.03 8.70 4.22
CA GLN A 65 -11.67 8.99 4.68
C GLN A 65 -11.62 10.31 5.46
N LEU A 66 -12.36 11.33 5.01
CA LEU A 66 -12.49 12.58 5.76
C LEU A 66 -13.23 12.40 7.10
N GLN A 67 -14.26 11.57 7.14
CA GLN A 67 -14.93 11.19 8.39
C GLN A 67 -14.01 10.40 9.34
N GLU A 68 -13.11 9.60 8.79
CA GLU A 68 -12.09 8.90 9.56
C GLU A 68 -11.08 9.87 10.19
N VAL A 69 -10.61 10.86 9.43
CA VAL A 69 -9.77 11.95 9.95
C VAL A 69 -10.48 12.69 11.09
N HIS A 70 -11.76 13.03 10.94
CA HIS A 70 -12.52 13.66 12.03
C HIS A 70 -12.59 12.79 13.29
N ARG A 71 -12.66 11.46 13.15
CA ARG A 71 -12.75 10.54 14.31
C ARG A 71 -11.42 10.36 15.05
N ILE A 72 -10.29 10.36 14.34
CA ILE A 72 -8.98 10.00 14.92
C ILE A 72 -8.02 11.19 15.04
N GLY A 73 -8.28 12.26 14.29
CA GLY A 73 -7.40 13.40 14.14
C GLY A 73 -7.59 14.46 15.22
N LEU A 74 -6.71 15.46 15.19
CA LEU A 74 -6.90 16.69 15.96
C LEU A 74 -7.96 17.55 15.27
N VAL A 75 -9.10 17.77 15.93
CA VAL A 75 -10.19 18.61 15.40
C VAL A 75 -10.01 20.05 15.87
N LEU A 76 -9.73 20.95 14.93
CA LEU A 76 -9.62 22.39 15.22
C LEU A 76 -11.00 23.06 15.20
N VAL A 77 -11.10 24.22 15.83
CA VAL A 77 -12.24 25.12 15.64
C VAL A 77 -12.16 25.71 14.23
N PRO A 78 -13.21 25.63 13.41
CA PRO A 78 -13.20 26.21 12.07
C PRO A 78 -12.94 27.72 12.09
N TYR A 79 -12.06 28.18 11.20
CA TYR A 79 -11.97 29.60 10.87
C TYR A 79 -13.03 29.93 9.82
N LEU A 80 -14.07 30.66 10.23
CA LEU A 80 -15.24 30.95 9.39
C LEU A 80 -15.16 32.29 8.64
N GLY A 81 -14.07 33.03 8.78
CA GLY A 81 -13.90 34.29 8.06
C GLY A 81 -14.92 35.38 8.41
N THR A 82 -15.22 36.21 7.41
CA THR A 82 -16.31 37.19 7.43
C THR A 82 -17.54 36.63 6.69
N PRO A 83 -18.72 37.28 6.75
CA PRO A 83 -19.92 36.82 6.05
C PRO A 83 -19.82 36.79 4.50
N SER A 84 -18.75 37.33 3.91
CA SER A 84 -18.51 37.28 2.46
C SER A 84 -17.42 36.27 2.11
N ALA A 85 -17.56 35.58 0.98
CA ALA A 85 -16.52 34.69 0.47
C ALA A 85 -15.25 35.49 0.13
N GLU A 86 -14.15 35.24 0.84
CA GLU A 86 -12.91 36.00 0.75
C GLU A 86 -11.77 35.17 0.15
N THR A 87 -11.54 35.29 -1.16
CA THR A 87 -10.43 34.58 -1.85
C THR A 87 -9.11 35.35 -1.83
N ALA A 88 -9.05 36.48 -1.12
CA ALA A 88 -7.87 37.34 -1.08
C ALA A 88 -6.74 36.72 -0.23
N ILE A 89 -5.48 37.05 -0.54
CA ILE A 89 -4.32 36.51 0.19
C ILE A 89 -4.33 36.87 1.67
N GLU A 90 -4.78 38.06 2.03
CA GLU A 90 -4.86 38.51 3.42
C GLU A 90 -5.85 37.65 4.23
N HIS A 91 -6.87 37.08 3.58
CA HIS A 91 -7.76 36.13 4.22
C HIS A 91 -7.06 34.78 4.45
N SER A 92 -6.33 34.29 3.45
CA SER A 92 -5.56 33.04 3.58
C SER A 92 -4.53 33.13 4.70
N GLU A 93 -3.84 34.26 4.81
CA GLU A 93 -2.89 34.55 5.90
C GLU A 93 -3.57 34.45 7.28
N ARG A 94 -4.75 35.07 7.45
CA ARG A 94 -5.50 35.00 8.72
C ARG A 94 -5.99 33.59 9.03
N HIS A 95 -6.53 32.89 8.03
CA HIS A 95 -7.00 31.52 8.18
C HIS A 95 -5.84 30.60 8.61
N ASP A 96 -4.72 30.64 7.87
CA ASP A 96 -3.61 29.73 8.10
C ASP A 96 -2.89 30.07 9.42
N ALA A 97 -2.74 31.35 9.76
CA ALA A 97 -2.23 31.78 11.06
C ALA A 97 -3.11 31.30 12.22
N ASP A 98 -4.43 31.32 12.07
CA ASP A 98 -5.33 30.78 13.09
C ASP A 98 -5.20 29.26 13.24
N VAL A 99 -5.11 28.52 12.13
CA VAL A 99 -4.83 27.07 12.15
C VAL A 99 -3.52 26.80 12.92
N PHE A 100 -2.41 27.44 12.56
CA PHE A 100 -1.13 27.23 13.22
C PHE A 100 -1.13 27.65 14.70
N ARG A 101 -1.82 28.74 15.05
CA ARG A 101 -2.03 29.14 16.44
C ARG A 101 -2.76 28.06 17.24
N GLN A 102 -3.83 27.49 16.69
CA GLN A 102 -4.56 26.41 17.35
C GLN A 102 -3.72 25.14 17.49
N LEU A 103 -2.91 24.78 16.48
CA LEU A 103 -1.96 23.66 16.58
C LEU A 103 -0.95 23.87 17.71
N GLY A 104 -0.43 25.09 17.86
CA GLY A 104 0.46 25.47 18.97
C GLY A 104 -0.21 25.35 20.34
N LEU A 105 -1.45 25.84 20.48
CA LEU A 105 -2.22 25.72 21.72
C LEU A 105 -2.55 24.26 22.07
N ALA A 106 -2.80 23.43 21.06
CA ALA A 106 -3.04 22.00 21.23
C ALA A 106 -1.76 21.19 21.50
N SER A 107 -0.59 21.84 21.47
CA SER A 107 0.72 21.16 21.54
C SER A 107 0.83 20.01 20.54
N TRP A 108 0.35 20.23 19.31
CA TRP A 108 0.28 19.18 18.30
C TRP A 108 1.68 18.66 17.92
N ASP A 109 1.89 17.36 18.11
CA ASP A 109 3.18 16.69 17.98
C ASP A 109 3.47 16.17 16.55
N SER A 110 2.69 16.60 15.57
CA SER A 110 2.77 16.15 14.18
C SER A 110 2.56 14.65 13.97
N LYS A 111 1.89 13.92 14.87
CA LYS A 111 1.56 12.49 14.63
C LYS A 111 0.18 12.28 14.01
N LEU A 112 -0.84 12.95 14.55
CA LEU A 112 -2.23 12.83 14.09
C LEU A 112 -2.52 13.73 12.89
N PRO A 113 -3.39 13.32 11.96
CA PRO A 113 -3.89 14.23 10.93
C PRO A 113 -4.77 15.31 11.57
N VAL A 114 -4.86 16.46 10.90
CA VAL A 114 -5.62 17.63 11.39
C VAL A 114 -6.92 17.75 10.62
N CYS A 115 -8.02 17.84 11.37
CA CYS A 115 -9.35 18.13 10.86
C CYS A 115 -9.68 19.61 11.04
N ASN A 116 -10.55 20.15 10.18
CA ASN A 116 -10.97 21.55 10.14
C ASN A 116 -9.89 22.59 9.75
N ALA A 117 -8.77 22.18 9.13
CA ALA A 117 -7.78 23.08 8.55
C ALA A 117 -8.21 23.64 7.17
N GLY A 118 -9.44 24.12 7.08
CA GLY A 118 -10.10 24.57 5.85
C GLY A 118 -11.17 23.61 5.33
N LYS A 119 -11.76 23.96 4.18
CA LYS A 119 -12.62 23.08 3.38
C LYS A 119 -11.75 22.27 2.43
N HIS A 120 -12.10 21.02 2.15
CA HIS A 120 -11.27 20.14 1.33
C HIS A 120 -11.97 19.67 0.07
N TRP A 121 -11.22 19.68 -1.04
CA TRP A 121 -11.62 18.98 -2.26
C TRP A 121 -11.70 17.47 -2.01
N ILE A 122 -12.76 16.84 -2.48
CA ILE A 122 -12.99 15.41 -2.30
C ILE A 122 -13.22 14.68 -3.63
N ALA A 123 -12.89 13.39 -3.65
CA ALA A 123 -13.05 12.53 -4.81
C ALA A 123 -14.52 12.31 -5.21
N GLY A 124 -14.71 11.89 -6.47
CA GLY A 124 -16.01 11.50 -7.01
C GLY A 124 -16.89 12.66 -7.45
N ALA A 125 -16.31 13.80 -7.85
CA ALA A 125 -17.06 14.82 -8.56
C ALA A 125 -17.45 14.32 -9.98
N PRO A 126 -18.66 14.62 -10.48
CA PRO A 126 -19.00 14.42 -11.88
C PRO A 126 -18.04 15.12 -12.84
N ALA A 127 -18.04 14.70 -14.11
CA ALA A 127 -17.27 15.38 -15.15
C ALA A 127 -17.58 16.89 -15.18
N ALA A 128 -16.54 17.72 -15.35
CA ALA A 128 -16.61 19.18 -15.32
C ALA A 128 -17.12 19.84 -14.01
N ARG A 129 -17.39 19.06 -12.96
CA ARG A 129 -17.77 19.57 -11.64
C ARG A 129 -16.63 19.41 -10.65
N SER A 130 -16.72 20.17 -9.56
CA SER A 130 -15.93 19.97 -8.35
C SER A 130 -16.80 19.42 -7.23
N ARG A 131 -16.16 18.81 -6.24
CA ARG A 131 -16.83 18.32 -5.04
C ARG A 131 -16.02 18.74 -3.82
N LEU A 132 -16.69 19.37 -2.87
CA LEU A 132 -16.09 19.95 -1.68
C LEU A 132 -16.79 19.41 -0.44
N MET A 133 -16.04 19.28 0.66
CA MET A 133 -16.56 19.01 1.98
C MET A 133 -15.94 20.01 2.96
N GLY A 134 -16.76 20.69 3.74
CA GLY A 134 -16.28 21.71 4.67
C GLY A 134 -16.10 21.16 6.08
N TRP A 135 -16.33 22.04 7.05
CA TRP A 135 -15.97 21.80 8.43
C TRP A 135 -16.99 20.99 9.23
N TRP A 136 -16.51 20.42 10.34
CA TRP A 136 -17.33 19.90 11.43
C TRP A 136 -17.51 20.95 12.52
N LYS A 137 -18.69 20.93 13.12
CA LYS A 137 -19.00 21.64 14.36
C LYS A 137 -18.48 20.85 15.56
N THR A 138 -18.44 21.52 16.71
CA THR A 138 -18.02 20.91 17.99
C THR A 138 -18.94 19.76 18.44
N ASP A 139 -20.19 19.73 17.99
CA ASP A 139 -21.14 18.64 18.24
C ASP A 139 -20.97 17.42 17.30
N GLY A 140 -19.98 17.47 16.39
CA GLY A 140 -19.69 16.41 15.42
C GLY A 140 -20.57 16.46 14.16
N THR A 141 -21.51 17.39 14.05
CA THR A 141 -22.29 17.59 12.81
C THR A 141 -21.52 18.43 11.81
N LEU A 142 -21.83 18.29 10.51
CA LEU A 142 -21.17 19.07 9.47
C LEU A 142 -21.77 20.47 9.38
N TRP A 143 -20.91 21.49 9.33
CA TRP A 143 -21.31 22.84 8.95
C TRP A 143 -21.64 22.90 7.45
N GLN A 144 -20.80 22.26 6.62
CA GLN A 144 -21.00 22.19 5.18
C GLN A 144 -20.85 20.72 4.72
N PRO A 145 -21.99 20.02 4.47
CA PRO A 145 -21.95 18.65 4.00
C PRO A 145 -21.33 18.55 2.59
N PRO A 146 -20.97 17.34 2.11
CA PRO A 146 -20.45 17.14 0.77
C PRO A 146 -21.36 17.76 -0.30
N GLN A 147 -20.80 18.64 -1.14
CA GLN A 147 -21.57 19.36 -2.16
C GLN A 147 -20.88 19.30 -3.53
N VAL A 148 -21.68 19.32 -4.60
CA VAL A 148 -21.25 19.38 -6.01
C VAL A 148 -21.76 20.68 -6.62
N ALA A 149 -21.40 21.80 -6.01
CA ALA A 149 -22.00 23.10 -6.33
C ALA A 149 -21.30 23.83 -7.50
N HIS A 150 -20.02 23.55 -7.74
CA HIS A 150 -19.20 24.38 -8.63
C HIS A 150 -18.57 23.60 -9.80
N ASN A 151 -18.01 24.34 -10.75
CA ASN A 151 -17.19 23.77 -11.83
C ASN A 151 -15.76 23.48 -11.32
N ARG A 152 -14.91 22.91 -12.18
CA ARG A 152 -13.54 22.51 -11.81
C ARG A 152 -12.56 23.66 -11.59
N GLU A 153 -12.86 24.83 -12.14
CA GLU A 153 -12.02 26.03 -12.08
C GLU A 153 -12.39 26.95 -10.91
N HIS A 154 -13.33 26.53 -10.05
CA HIS A 154 -13.83 27.34 -8.96
C HIS A 154 -12.82 27.44 -7.81
N PHE A 155 -12.67 28.66 -7.29
CA PHE A 155 -12.05 28.96 -6.01
C PHE A 155 -13.13 29.24 -4.98
N ASP A 156 -13.16 28.43 -3.92
CA ASP A 156 -14.00 28.68 -2.76
C ASP A 156 -13.14 29.21 -1.60
N ASP A 157 -13.75 30.06 -0.79
CA ASP A 157 -13.17 30.63 0.42
C ASP A 157 -12.76 29.55 1.42
N GLY A 158 -11.59 29.70 2.04
CA GLY A 158 -11.04 28.74 2.99
C GLY A 158 -10.73 27.35 2.42
N THR A 159 -10.68 27.19 1.09
CA THR A 159 -10.41 25.88 0.47
C THR A 159 -8.94 25.53 0.51
N THR A 160 -8.62 24.40 1.12
CA THR A 160 -7.27 23.83 1.17
C THR A 160 -7.30 22.42 0.59
N THR A 161 -6.13 21.88 0.24
CA THR A 161 -6.04 20.53 -0.35
C THR A 161 -5.34 19.58 0.60
N ILE A 162 -5.98 18.46 0.94
CA ILE A 162 -5.33 17.30 1.56
C ILE A 162 -5.37 16.13 0.58
N LEU A 163 -4.41 15.21 0.68
CA LEU A 163 -4.28 14.09 -0.24
C LEU A 163 -4.25 12.76 0.51
N VAL A 164 -4.71 11.70 -0.14
CA VAL A 164 -4.60 10.31 0.32
C VAL A 164 -3.79 9.47 -0.65
N ARG A 165 -3.07 8.48 -0.14
CA ARG A 165 -2.36 7.47 -0.95
C ARG A 165 -2.44 6.10 -0.27
N ASP A 166 -2.31 5.02 -1.02
CA ASP A 166 -2.30 3.68 -0.44
C ASP A 166 -1.13 3.52 0.56
N ILE A 167 -1.36 2.85 1.71
CA ILE A 167 -0.25 2.40 2.56
C ILE A 167 0.62 1.45 1.73
N GLY A 168 1.84 1.89 1.44
CA GLY A 168 2.76 1.23 0.50
C GLY A 168 3.06 2.00 -0.79
N ALA A 169 2.34 3.08 -1.10
CA ALA A 169 2.75 4.06 -2.13
C ALA A 169 3.87 4.99 -1.63
N ALA A 170 4.03 5.07 -0.31
CA ALA A 170 4.94 5.94 0.42
C ALA A 170 6.43 5.58 0.38
N ASP A 171 6.76 4.32 0.05
CA ASP A 171 8.14 3.81 0.01
C ASP A 171 8.46 3.23 -1.38
N THR A 172 7.80 3.74 -2.42
CA THR A 172 8.18 3.54 -3.82
C THR A 172 8.71 4.81 -4.48
N ASP A 173 8.80 5.93 -3.75
CA ASP A 173 9.31 7.23 -4.26
C ASP A 173 10.62 7.70 -3.60
N ARG A 174 11.27 6.83 -2.80
CA ARG A 174 12.65 6.55 -3.21
C ARG A 174 12.43 5.84 -4.52
N SER A 175 12.74 6.44 -5.68
CA SER A 175 12.89 5.65 -6.89
C SER A 175 13.82 4.52 -6.47
N PRO A 176 13.31 3.29 -6.26
CA PRO A 176 14.22 2.19 -6.02
C PRO A 176 15.03 2.20 -7.31
N VAL A 177 16.32 1.93 -7.24
CA VAL A 177 16.88 1.05 -8.28
C VAL A 177 15.79 0.00 -8.44
N ALA A 178 15.06 0.00 -9.57
CA ALA A 178 13.95 -0.93 -9.75
C ALA A 178 14.50 -2.28 -9.31
N TRP A 179 13.72 -3.13 -8.64
CA TRP A 179 14.32 -4.36 -8.08
C TRP A 179 15.07 -5.18 -9.16
N ASN A 180 14.79 -4.89 -10.44
CA ASN A 180 15.42 -5.35 -11.68
C ASN A 180 16.29 -4.32 -12.44
N ASP A 181 16.52 -3.11 -11.94
CA ASP A 181 17.37 -2.11 -12.58
C ASP A 181 18.82 -2.62 -12.59
N GLY A 182 19.40 -2.66 -13.79
CA GLY A 182 20.66 -3.34 -14.06
C GLY A 182 20.61 -4.87 -14.11
N LEU A 183 19.44 -5.51 -13.94
CA LEU A 183 19.26 -6.95 -14.15
C LEU A 183 18.59 -7.21 -15.50
N ASP A 184 19.30 -7.92 -16.39
CA ASP A 184 18.68 -8.48 -17.58
C ASP A 184 17.84 -9.71 -17.18
N LEU A 185 16.52 -9.50 -17.11
CA LEU A 185 15.54 -10.52 -16.77
C LEU A 185 14.53 -10.71 -17.91
N GLU A 186 14.81 -10.22 -19.12
CA GLU A 186 13.88 -10.35 -20.25
C GLU A 186 13.63 -11.82 -20.56
N ASP A 187 14.72 -12.58 -20.68
CA ASP A 187 14.73 -14.02 -20.97
C ASP A 187 14.67 -14.91 -19.72
N ALA A 188 14.64 -14.31 -18.52
CA ALA A 188 14.57 -15.07 -17.27
C ALA A 188 13.19 -15.72 -17.10
N SER A 189 13.20 -17.00 -16.72
CA SER A 189 11.99 -17.75 -16.39
C SER A 189 11.25 -17.11 -15.20
N LEU A 190 9.95 -17.42 -15.05
CA LEU A 190 9.17 -16.90 -13.91
C LEU A 190 9.81 -17.28 -12.56
N GLY A 191 10.43 -18.47 -12.48
CA GLY A 191 11.17 -18.92 -11.30
C GLY A 191 12.40 -18.08 -10.99
N GLU A 192 13.19 -17.73 -12.01
CA GLU A 192 14.39 -16.91 -11.84
C GLU A 192 14.07 -15.47 -11.48
N ARG A 193 13.03 -14.88 -12.10
CA ARG A 193 12.56 -13.54 -11.70
C ARG A 193 12.09 -13.53 -10.25
N CYS A 194 11.38 -14.58 -9.85
CA CYS A 194 11.00 -14.78 -8.45
C CYS A 194 12.22 -14.83 -7.50
N LEU A 195 13.29 -15.53 -7.86
CA LEU A 195 14.53 -15.55 -7.08
C LEU A 195 15.17 -14.18 -6.97
N ALA A 196 15.29 -13.46 -8.10
CA ALA A 196 15.88 -12.12 -8.13
C ALA A 196 15.15 -11.16 -7.20
N TRP A 197 13.81 -11.11 -7.29
CA TRP A 197 13.01 -10.26 -6.42
C TRP A 197 13.15 -10.64 -4.94
N LEU A 198 13.09 -11.94 -4.62
CA LEU A 198 13.21 -12.40 -3.24
C LEU A 198 14.62 -12.16 -2.67
N GLY A 199 15.66 -12.28 -3.50
CA GLY A 199 17.04 -11.95 -3.17
C GLY A 199 17.19 -10.48 -2.81
N TYR A 200 16.61 -9.58 -3.61
CA TYR A 200 16.56 -8.15 -3.32
C TYR A 200 15.87 -7.87 -1.98
N GLN A 201 14.72 -8.50 -1.70
CA GLN A 201 14.06 -8.37 -0.39
C GLN A 201 14.95 -8.85 0.77
N GLY A 202 15.74 -9.90 0.56
CA GLY A 202 16.73 -10.36 1.52
C GLY A 202 17.83 -9.32 1.81
N MET A 203 18.32 -8.63 0.77
CA MET A 203 19.31 -7.54 0.92
C MET A 203 18.77 -6.34 1.69
N LEU A 204 17.46 -6.09 1.64
CA LEU A 204 16.80 -5.06 2.45
C LEU A 204 16.74 -5.39 3.95
N GLY A 205 17.20 -6.58 4.36
CA GLY A 205 17.30 -6.97 5.77
C GLY A 205 15.95 -7.23 6.44
N ILE A 206 14.93 -7.60 5.65
CA ILE A 206 13.56 -7.81 6.14
C ILE A 206 13.52 -8.97 7.16
N LYS A 207 13.00 -8.66 8.35
CA LYS A 207 12.90 -9.57 9.48
C LYS A 207 11.65 -9.29 10.30
N THR A 208 11.14 -10.29 10.99
CA THR A 208 10.10 -10.10 12.00
C THR A 208 10.64 -9.18 13.10
N ILE A 209 9.87 -8.16 13.44
CA ILE A 209 10.10 -7.31 14.60
C ILE A 209 9.29 -7.94 15.75
N PRO A 210 9.92 -8.32 16.88
CA PRO A 210 9.18 -8.83 18.03
C PRO A 210 8.21 -7.77 18.53
N GLY A 211 6.93 -8.12 18.68
CA GLY A 211 5.92 -7.16 19.12
C GLY A 211 4.51 -7.49 18.61
N PRO A 212 3.52 -6.64 18.95
CA PRO A 212 2.12 -6.89 18.58
C PRO A 212 1.88 -6.84 17.06
N GLU A 213 2.80 -6.26 16.29
CA GLU A 213 2.68 -6.07 14.84
C GLU A 213 3.94 -6.55 14.12
N HIS A 214 3.74 -7.13 12.93
CA HIS A 214 4.83 -7.47 12.02
C HIS A 214 5.49 -6.21 11.42
N ASP A 215 6.67 -6.38 10.85
CA ASP A 215 7.24 -5.39 9.93
C ASP A 215 6.20 -5.01 8.85
N PRO A 216 5.96 -3.71 8.58
CA PRO A 216 4.96 -3.27 7.61
C PRO A 216 5.12 -3.90 6.22
N ARG A 217 6.35 -4.23 5.81
CA ARG A 217 6.61 -4.93 4.54
C ARG A 217 6.11 -6.37 4.60
N ILE A 218 6.32 -7.08 5.71
CA ILE A 218 5.78 -8.44 5.91
C ILE A 218 4.25 -8.41 5.88
N LEU A 219 3.63 -7.43 6.55
CA LEU A 219 2.17 -7.24 6.50
C LEU A 219 1.69 -7.04 5.05
N SER A 220 2.42 -6.24 4.27
CA SER A 220 2.09 -5.94 2.87
C SER A 220 2.07 -7.19 1.98
N TYR A 221 2.88 -8.21 2.28
CA TYR A 221 2.93 -9.45 1.49
C TYR A 221 1.60 -10.21 1.46
N SER A 222 0.75 -9.97 2.47
CA SER A 222 -0.57 -10.57 2.56
C SER A 222 -1.70 -9.72 1.97
N LYS A 223 -1.43 -8.47 1.53
CA LYS A 223 -2.43 -7.51 1.05
C LYS A 223 -3.32 -8.08 -0.07
N HIS A 224 -2.72 -8.86 -0.97
CA HIS A 224 -3.39 -9.45 -2.13
C HIS A 224 -3.71 -10.95 -1.96
N CYS A 225 -3.40 -11.52 -0.80
CA CYS A 225 -3.63 -12.93 -0.56
C CYS A 225 -5.09 -13.22 -0.16
N ARG A 226 -5.56 -14.42 -0.50
CA ARG A 226 -6.87 -14.91 -0.09
C ARG A 226 -6.78 -16.25 0.65
N ARG A 227 -7.72 -16.45 1.57
CA ARG A 227 -8.00 -17.75 2.18
C ARG A 227 -9.29 -18.32 1.62
N ARG A 228 -9.31 -19.65 1.49
CA ARG A 228 -10.43 -20.40 0.91
C ARG A 228 -10.73 -19.93 -0.52
N GLY A 229 -11.80 -20.43 -1.11
CA GLY A 229 -12.16 -20.11 -2.49
C GLY A 229 -11.23 -20.75 -3.52
N THR A 230 -11.63 -20.65 -4.78
CA THR A 230 -10.94 -21.27 -5.91
C THR A 230 -10.19 -20.20 -6.68
N PHE A 231 -8.88 -20.38 -6.84
CA PHE A 231 -8.08 -19.57 -7.74
C PHE A 231 -8.42 -19.95 -9.19
N LEU A 232 -8.79 -18.95 -10.00
CA LEU A 232 -9.18 -19.17 -11.40
C LEU A 232 -8.06 -18.84 -12.39
N GLY A 233 -6.95 -18.29 -11.90
CA GLY A 233 -5.86 -17.76 -12.72
C GLY A 233 -5.72 -16.25 -12.52
N VAL A 234 -5.19 -15.57 -13.54
CA VAL A 234 -5.05 -14.12 -13.57
C VAL A 234 -5.75 -13.54 -14.78
N ASP A 235 -6.16 -12.27 -14.72
CA ASP A 235 -6.67 -11.54 -15.88
C ASP A 235 -5.53 -11.03 -16.78
N HIS A 236 -5.90 -10.25 -17.80
CA HIS A 236 -4.96 -9.67 -18.76
C HIS A 236 -3.89 -8.77 -18.13
N ASP A 237 -4.17 -8.18 -16.97
CA ASP A 237 -3.26 -7.30 -16.24
C ASP A 237 -2.42 -8.07 -15.21
N GLY A 238 -2.57 -9.40 -15.15
CA GLY A 238 -1.91 -10.24 -14.15
C GLY A 238 -2.56 -10.17 -12.76
N LEU A 239 -3.77 -9.59 -12.63
CA LEU A 239 -4.49 -9.54 -11.37
C LEU A 239 -5.17 -10.88 -11.08
N PRO A 240 -5.15 -11.36 -9.82
CA PRO A 240 -5.65 -12.69 -9.49
C PRO A 240 -7.18 -12.75 -9.53
N LEU A 241 -7.70 -13.74 -10.26
CA LEU A 241 -9.13 -14.03 -10.39
C LEU A 241 -9.54 -15.13 -9.40
N TRP A 242 -10.66 -14.90 -8.72
CA TRP A 242 -11.12 -15.75 -7.62
C TRP A 242 -12.61 -16.08 -7.72
N ARG A 243 -12.97 -17.31 -7.34
CA ARG A 243 -14.35 -17.67 -6.99
C ARG A 243 -14.45 -17.88 -5.48
N GLY A 244 -15.15 -16.97 -4.81
CA GLY A 244 -15.28 -16.99 -3.35
C GLY A 244 -13.97 -16.68 -2.61
N GLY A 245 -13.89 -17.09 -1.34
CA GLY A 245 -12.75 -16.78 -0.46
C GLY A 245 -12.73 -15.33 0.02
N GLY A 246 -12.06 -15.09 1.14
CA GLY A 246 -11.94 -13.77 1.76
C GLY A 246 -10.48 -13.28 1.79
N PRO A 247 -10.25 -11.96 1.82
CA PRO A 247 -8.93 -11.46 2.15
C PRO A 247 -8.55 -11.93 3.55
N LEU A 248 -7.30 -12.37 3.73
CA LEU A 248 -6.73 -12.57 5.05
C LEU A 248 -5.37 -11.89 5.08
N ARG A 249 -5.24 -10.94 6.00
CA ARG A 249 -3.96 -10.29 6.29
C ARG A 249 -3.26 -11.05 7.42
N LEU A 250 -1.94 -11.11 7.35
CA LEU A 250 -1.13 -11.48 8.50
C LEU A 250 -1.42 -10.47 9.63
N GLY A 251 -1.67 -10.97 10.84
CA GLY A 251 -2.17 -10.16 11.95
C GLY A 251 -1.17 -9.98 13.07
N ARG A 252 -0.28 -10.95 13.32
CA ARG A 252 0.66 -10.95 14.45
C ARG A 252 2.02 -11.48 14.06
N ASP A 253 3.07 -11.12 14.81
CA ASP A 253 4.45 -11.53 14.57
C ASP A 253 4.71 -13.06 14.61
N GLU A 254 3.80 -13.80 15.25
CA GLU A 254 3.73 -15.26 15.30
C GLU A 254 3.23 -15.91 14.00
N ASP A 255 2.56 -15.15 13.13
CA ASP A 255 1.95 -15.69 11.92
C ASP A 255 3.03 -16.10 10.91
N PRO A 256 3.05 -17.37 10.44
CA PRO A 256 4.04 -17.77 9.47
C PRO A 256 3.84 -17.07 8.12
N TRP A 257 4.79 -16.23 7.74
CA TRP A 257 4.71 -15.41 6.53
C TRP A 257 5.40 -16.00 5.29
N CYS A 258 5.85 -17.26 5.35
CA CYS A 258 6.51 -17.96 4.24
C CYS A 258 5.64 -18.04 2.95
N ALA A 259 4.36 -18.41 3.07
CA ALA A 259 3.44 -18.49 1.94
C ALA A 259 3.06 -17.11 1.39
N ALA A 260 2.85 -16.13 2.28
CA ALA A 260 2.60 -14.74 1.88
C ALA A 260 3.79 -14.17 1.09
N THR A 261 5.02 -14.46 1.53
CA THR A 261 6.24 -14.07 0.81
C THR A 261 6.29 -14.68 -0.58
N ALA A 262 6.02 -15.99 -0.69
CA ALA A 262 6.01 -16.68 -1.97
C ALA A 262 4.97 -16.08 -2.94
N SER A 263 3.80 -15.74 -2.41
CA SER A 263 2.70 -15.12 -3.15
C SER A 263 3.02 -13.70 -3.60
N GLU A 264 3.53 -12.84 -2.72
CA GLU A 264 3.94 -11.49 -3.09
C GLU A 264 5.08 -11.51 -4.11
N THR A 265 6.03 -12.44 -3.95
CA THR A 265 7.11 -12.65 -4.92
C THR A 265 6.53 -12.92 -6.31
N LEU A 266 5.60 -13.88 -6.41
CA LEU A 266 4.93 -14.21 -7.67
C LEU A 266 4.22 -12.98 -8.26
N ARG A 267 3.42 -12.27 -7.44
CA ARG A 267 2.66 -11.09 -7.88
C ARG A 267 3.56 -10.00 -8.47
N ARG A 268 4.76 -9.81 -7.92
CA ARG A 268 5.68 -8.74 -8.33
C ARG A 268 6.37 -9.01 -9.65
N VAL A 269 6.47 -10.27 -10.06
CA VAL A 269 7.26 -10.67 -11.24
C VAL A 269 6.44 -11.30 -12.36
N LEU A 270 5.15 -11.56 -12.10
CA LEU A 270 4.22 -12.09 -13.10
C LEU A 270 3.94 -11.03 -14.16
N ARG A 271 4.08 -11.41 -15.43
CA ARG A 271 3.83 -10.54 -16.60
C ARG A 271 2.45 -10.84 -17.20
N PRO A 272 1.86 -9.88 -17.93
CA PRO A 272 0.65 -10.10 -18.72
C PRO A 272 0.74 -11.37 -19.59
N GLY A 273 -0.29 -12.22 -19.52
CA GLY A 273 -0.38 -13.46 -20.30
C GLY A 273 0.31 -14.69 -19.70
N GLU A 274 1.13 -14.53 -18.66
CA GLU A 274 1.75 -15.67 -17.98
C GLU A 274 0.76 -16.41 -17.07
N LYS A 275 0.93 -17.74 -16.99
CA LYS A 275 0.11 -18.60 -16.12
C LYS A 275 0.83 -18.84 -14.79
N PRO A 276 0.31 -18.32 -13.67
CA PRO A 276 0.94 -18.56 -12.38
C PRO A 276 0.79 -20.04 -11.95
N PRO A 277 1.79 -20.59 -11.25
CA PRO A 277 1.74 -21.98 -10.81
C PRO A 277 0.84 -22.20 -9.58
N HIS A 278 0.39 -21.14 -8.91
CA HIS A 278 -0.54 -21.18 -7.78
C HIS A 278 -1.19 -19.80 -7.59
N GLY A 279 -2.24 -19.70 -6.77
CA GLY A 279 -2.84 -18.41 -6.41
C GLY A 279 -2.05 -17.65 -5.34
N LEU A 280 -2.49 -16.42 -5.03
CA LEU A 280 -1.90 -15.62 -3.96
C LEU A 280 -2.49 -16.05 -2.60
N ARG A 281 -1.73 -16.78 -1.80
CA ARG A 281 -2.16 -17.43 -0.56
C ARG A 281 -1.27 -17.09 0.63
N VAL A 282 -1.85 -17.11 1.83
CA VAL A 282 -1.08 -17.11 3.09
C VAL A 282 -0.94 -18.51 3.71
N SER A 283 -1.45 -19.55 3.04
CA SER A 283 -1.39 -20.94 3.49
C SER A 283 -0.62 -21.81 2.51
N VAL A 284 0.39 -22.54 3.00
CA VAL A 284 1.17 -23.49 2.17
C VAL A 284 0.29 -24.61 1.62
N ARG A 285 -0.70 -25.06 2.38
CA ARG A 285 -1.70 -26.03 1.92
C ARG A 285 -2.45 -25.50 0.69
N GLU A 286 -2.92 -24.26 0.74
CA GLU A 286 -3.70 -23.68 -0.37
C GLU A 286 -2.79 -23.44 -1.59
N LEU A 287 -1.50 -23.12 -1.39
CA LEU A 287 -0.52 -23.12 -2.49
C LEU A 287 -0.43 -24.49 -3.17
N CYS A 288 -0.40 -25.58 -2.39
CA CYS A 288 -0.36 -26.94 -2.92
C CYS A 288 -1.66 -27.33 -3.63
N GLU A 289 -2.82 -26.92 -3.10
CA GLU A 289 -4.13 -27.13 -3.72
C GLU A 289 -4.22 -26.42 -5.09
N ASP A 290 -3.81 -25.15 -5.15
CA ASP A 290 -3.79 -24.38 -6.40
C ASP A 290 -2.78 -24.97 -7.40
N ALA A 291 -1.59 -25.36 -6.94
CA ALA A 291 -0.57 -25.98 -7.80
C ALA A 291 -0.97 -27.35 -8.35
N ARG A 292 -1.74 -28.12 -7.58
CA ARG A 292 -2.33 -29.37 -8.06
C ARG A 292 -3.34 -29.09 -9.17
N ALA A 293 -4.21 -28.11 -8.97
CA ALA A 293 -5.19 -27.70 -9.99
C ALA A 293 -4.51 -27.15 -11.26
N ALA A 294 -3.38 -26.45 -11.11
CA ALA A 294 -2.57 -25.94 -12.21
C ALA A 294 -1.63 -26.99 -12.85
N LEU A 295 -1.61 -28.23 -12.35
CA LEU A 295 -0.72 -29.31 -12.78
C LEU A 295 0.78 -28.96 -12.66
N THR A 296 1.13 -28.12 -11.68
CA THR A 296 2.50 -27.66 -11.38
C THR A 296 3.08 -28.31 -10.12
N LEU A 297 2.26 -28.96 -9.30
CA LEU A 297 2.72 -29.74 -8.14
C LEU A 297 3.52 -30.97 -8.61
N ARG A 298 4.65 -31.25 -7.96
CA ARG A 298 5.53 -32.39 -8.24
C ARG A 298 5.80 -33.17 -6.96
N GLU A 299 5.85 -34.49 -7.09
CA GLU A 299 6.11 -35.42 -6.01
C GLU A 299 7.57 -35.40 -5.54
N PRO A 300 7.88 -35.95 -4.34
CA PRO A 300 9.24 -36.27 -3.95
C PRO A 300 9.94 -37.14 -5.01
N GLY A 301 11.17 -36.79 -5.38
CA GLY A 301 11.93 -37.42 -6.46
C GLY A 301 12.03 -36.58 -7.75
N TYR A 302 11.20 -35.53 -7.88
CA TYR A 302 11.44 -34.49 -8.88
C TYR A 302 12.74 -33.74 -8.58
N LEU A 303 13.58 -33.55 -9.60
CA LEU A 303 14.77 -32.71 -9.52
C LEU A 303 14.37 -31.24 -9.73
N PRO A 304 14.39 -30.39 -8.68
CA PRO A 304 13.89 -29.03 -8.79
C PRO A 304 14.86 -28.14 -9.57
N LEU A 305 14.28 -27.11 -10.18
CA LEU A 305 15.01 -26.11 -10.96
C LEU A 305 15.12 -24.80 -10.16
N PRO A 306 16.09 -23.92 -10.49
CA PRO A 306 16.14 -22.57 -9.92
C PRO A 306 14.78 -21.87 -10.01
N GLY A 307 14.29 -21.38 -8.88
CA GLY A 307 13.02 -20.67 -8.74
C GLY A 307 11.82 -21.51 -8.32
N ASP A 308 11.88 -22.83 -8.48
CA ASP A 308 10.84 -23.74 -7.98
C ASP A 308 10.64 -23.57 -6.47
N LEU A 309 9.41 -23.79 -6.00
CA LEU A 309 9.12 -23.78 -4.56
C LEU A 309 9.27 -25.18 -3.98
N ALA A 310 10.18 -25.32 -3.04
CA ALA A 310 10.29 -26.49 -2.18
C ALA A 310 9.19 -26.44 -1.11
N ILE A 311 8.42 -27.53 -0.96
CA ILE A 311 7.36 -27.66 0.04
C ILE A 311 7.86 -28.57 1.16
N LEU A 312 7.83 -28.05 2.40
CA LEU A 312 8.25 -28.76 3.59
C LEU A 312 7.05 -28.97 4.53
N GLY A 313 7.04 -30.11 5.21
CA GLY A 313 6.16 -30.30 6.37
C GLY A 313 6.56 -29.41 7.54
N ARG A 314 5.62 -29.12 8.45
CA ARG A 314 5.89 -28.34 9.67
C ARG A 314 5.28 -29.05 10.87
N ALA A 315 6.07 -29.22 11.93
CA ALA A 315 5.65 -29.85 13.18
C ALA A 315 4.98 -31.23 12.97
N GLY A 316 5.56 -32.06 12.08
CA GLY A 316 5.03 -33.38 11.74
C GLY A 316 3.84 -33.38 10.76
N GLU A 317 3.33 -32.21 10.37
CA GLU A 317 2.22 -32.09 9.44
C GLU A 317 2.70 -31.99 7.98
N ASN A 318 1.87 -32.43 7.04
CA ASN A 318 2.13 -32.37 5.61
C ASN A 318 1.08 -31.48 4.89
N PRO A 319 1.48 -30.33 4.30
CA PRO A 319 0.55 -29.42 3.61
C PRO A 319 -0.08 -30.01 2.35
N VAL A 320 0.53 -31.02 1.72
CA VAL A 320 -0.02 -31.71 0.55
C VAL A 320 -1.32 -32.46 0.90
N HIS A 321 -1.42 -32.93 2.15
CA HIS A 321 -2.56 -33.67 2.71
C HIS A 321 -3.38 -32.84 3.70
N GLY A 322 -3.29 -31.50 3.64
CA GLY A 322 -4.15 -30.61 4.41
C GLY A 322 -3.57 -30.07 5.72
N GLY A 323 -2.33 -30.42 6.06
CA GLY A 323 -1.62 -29.93 7.25
C GLY A 323 -0.92 -28.57 7.07
N ARG A 324 -0.14 -28.18 8.08
CA ARG A 324 0.76 -27.02 8.03
C ARG A 324 2.05 -27.36 7.28
N GLY A 325 2.66 -26.33 6.70
CA GLY A 325 3.93 -26.48 5.99
C GLY A 325 4.75 -25.21 5.98
N HIS A 326 5.86 -25.28 5.27
CA HIS A 326 6.78 -24.19 4.99
C HIS A 326 7.20 -24.22 3.51
N VAL A 327 7.59 -23.08 2.96
CA VAL A 327 8.05 -22.98 1.57
C VAL A 327 9.32 -22.16 1.45
N ARG A 328 10.17 -22.53 0.50
CA ARG A 328 11.35 -21.76 0.08
C ARG A 328 11.60 -21.94 -1.41
N ARG A 329 12.24 -20.97 -2.05
CA ARG A 329 12.64 -21.04 -3.46
C ARG A 329 13.99 -21.71 -3.60
N VAL A 330 14.12 -22.61 -4.57
CA VAL A 330 15.39 -23.26 -4.90
C VAL A 330 16.29 -22.27 -5.62
N ILE A 331 17.52 -22.05 -5.14
CA ILE A 331 18.55 -21.26 -5.82
C ILE A 331 19.32 -22.18 -6.78
N LEU A 332 19.84 -23.29 -6.26
CA LEU A 332 20.58 -24.30 -7.01
C LEU A 332 20.51 -25.65 -6.30
N VAL A 333 20.78 -26.73 -7.04
CA VAL A 333 20.86 -28.11 -6.54
C VAL A 333 22.30 -28.59 -6.66
N ASP A 334 22.81 -29.26 -5.61
CA ASP A 334 24.13 -29.87 -5.54
C ASP A 334 24.04 -31.24 -4.88
N GLY A 335 24.15 -32.30 -5.69
CA GLY A 335 23.97 -33.69 -5.26
C GLY A 335 22.60 -33.91 -4.61
N GLU A 336 22.60 -34.41 -3.38
CA GLU A 336 21.38 -34.69 -2.59
C GLU A 336 20.86 -33.47 -1.81
N ARG A 337 21.44 -32.29 -2.04
CA ARG A 337 21.09 -31.05 -1.34
C ARG A 337 20.71 -29.98 -2.32
N TYR A 338 20.02 -28.96 -1.83
CA TYR A 338 19.81 -27.72 -2.57
C TYR A 338 20.00 -26.53 -1.64
N ASN A 339 20.43 -25.43 -2.23
CA ASN A 339 20.47 -24.14 -1.58
C ASN A 339 19.15 -23.41 -1.87
N GLY A 340 18.49 -22.87 -0.85
CA GLY A 340 17.19 -22.24 -1.02
C GLY A 340 17.00 -20.98 -0.18
N LEU A 341 16.15 -20.09 -0.68
CA LEU A 341 15.83 -18.78 -0.12
C LEU A 341 14.35 -18.74 0.27
N GLY A 342 14.06 -18.46 1.54
CA GLY A 342 12.69 -18.46 2.06
C GLY A 342 12.42 -17.26 2.97
N GLY A 343 11.16 -16.85 3.02
CA GLY A 343 10.66 -15.94 4.06
C GLY A 343 10.32 -16.70 5.34
N ASN A 344 10.44 -16.03 6.48
CA ASN A 344 10.26 -16.58 7.83
C ASN A 344 11.23 -17.72 8.19
N GLU A 345 12.42 -17.72 7.61
CA GLU A 345 13.52 -18.60 7.98
C GLU A 345 14.26 -17.95 9.14
N GLY A 346 14.17 -18.50 10.35
CA GLY A 346 14.77 -17.84 11.52
C GLY A 346 14.28 -16.40 11.72
N LYS A 347 12.98 -16.16 11.44
CA LYS A 347 12.31 -14.85 11.50
C LYS A 347 12.83 -13.80 10.50
N ARG A 348 13.43 -14.21 9.37
CA ARG A 348 13.92 -13.30 8.31
C ARG A 348 13.81 -13.94 6.92
N ILE A 349 14.18 -13.20 5.89
CA ILE A 349 14.49 -13.78 4.58
C ILE A 349 15.92 -14.34 4.65
N GLN A 350 16.08 -15.65 4.42
CA GLN A 350 17.38 -16.30 4.61
C GLN A 350 17.66 -17.37 3.56
N VAL A 351 18.93 -17.45 3.16
CA VAL A 351 19.51 -18.53 2.37
C VAL A 351 19.93 -19.69 3.30
N GLY A 352 19.67 -20.92 2.90
CA GLY A 352 20.10 -22.12 3.63
C GLY A 352 20.22 -23.35 2.75
N TRP A 353 21.03 -24.31 3.18
CA TRP A 353 21.18 -25.61 2.52
C TRP A 353 20.29 -26.68 3.16
N HIS A 354 19.58 -27.44 2.33
CA HIS A 354 18.62 -28.46 2.75
C HIS A 354 18.82 -29.76 2.00
N SER A 355 18.50 -30.89 2.65
CA SER A 355 18.45 -32.20 1.97
C SER A 355 17.19 -32.29 1.10
N LEU A 356 17.34 -32.79 -0.13
CA LEU A 356 16.21 -33.07 -1.02
C LEU A 356 15.21 -34.05 -0.40
N ALA A 357 15.69 -34.99 0.44
CA ALA A 357 14.86 -35.99 1.11
C ALA A 357 13.85 -35.41 2.13
N ASN A 358 14.04 -34.17 2.59
CA ASN A 358 13.18 -33.56 3.61
C ASN A 358 11.91 -32.89 3.03
N HIS A 359 11.68 -32.99 1.72
CA HIS A 359 10.60 -32.30 1.02
C HIS A 359 9.41 -33.22 0.85
N VAL A 360 8.22 -32.65 1.00
CA VAL A 360 6.96 -33.38 0.81
C VAL A 360 6.40 -33.19 -0.60
N ALA A 361 6.81 -32.12 -1.30
CA ALA A 361 6.47 -31.82 -2.69
C ALA A 361 7.32 -30.65 -3.22
N TRP A 362 7.14 -30.35 -4.50
CA TRP A 362 7.64 -29.15 -5.16
C TRP A 362 6.53 -28.47 -5.95
N ILE A 363 6.58 -27.15 -6.10
CA ILE A 363 5.76 -26.45 -7.10
C ILE A 363 6.69 -25.95 -8.19
N ARG A 364 6.52 -26.51 -9.39
CA ARG A 364 7.30 -26.15 -10.57
C ARG A 364 6.82 -24.83 -11.17
N TYR A 365 7.75 -23.91 -11.40
CA TYR A 365 7.47 -22.65 -12.09
C TYR A 365 7.65 -22.80 -13.61
N PRO A 366 6.82 -22.15 -14.44
CA PRO A 366 6.99 -22.14 -15.89
C PRO A 366 8.35 -21.55 -16.32
N ARG A 367 8.88 -22.09 -17.43
CA ARG A 367 10.05 -21.56 -18.13
C ARG A 367 9.61 -20.74 -19.32
#